data_AF-X1AE08-F1
#
_entry.id   AF-X1AE08-F1
#
_cell.length_a   1.000
_cell.length_b   1.000
_cell.length_c   1.000
_cell.angle_alpha   90.00
_cell.angle_beta   90.00
_cell.angle_gamma   90.00
#
_symmetry.space_group_name_H-M   'P 1'
#
loop_
_entity.id
_entity.type
_entity.pdbx_description
1 polymer ?
#
loop_
_entity_poly.entity_id
_entity_poly.type
_entity_poly.pdbx_seq_one_letter_code
_entity_poly.pdbx_strand_id
1 'polypeptide(L)'
;MRTEEVFPNLLPDKEKIELDEVENQSWLMYCWYKGNYTSRIDLNSSLYHFWTHLLFNACHEAYPGHHTERAVKEKLLYHGKGYFESSILLIYSPEMVISEGIGETAESVMFNPSESIRLLVEKIHPIPNNEVSLEELIGQNEIRRGYRRFESNLAYHKYVDEWDDKKLRAYAKSFKVLPDIAIEAKFKFISDKLWAPYVMTYQGER
;
A
#
# COMPACT_ATOMS: atom_id res chain seq x y z
N MET A 1 10.66 17.95 4.49
CA MET A 1 9.74 16.99 3.83
C MET A 1 8.32 17.24 4.35
N ARG A 2 7.25 17.06 3.56
CA ARG A 2 5.86 17.40 3.99
C ARG A 2 5.47 16.73 5.32
N THR A 3 5.90 15.50 5.56
CA THR A 3 5.67 14.79 6.83
C THR A 3 6.24 15.52 8.03
N GLU A 4 7.39 16.19 7.91
CA GLU A 4 7.96 17.00 9.01
C GLU A 4 7.19 18.30 9.23
N GLU A 5 6.55 18.84 8.20
CA GLU A 5 5.70 20.02 8.30
C GLU A 5 4.39 19.70 9.04
N VAL A 6 3.78 18.55 8.75
CA VAL A 6 2.54 18.09 9.39
C VAL A 6 2.79 17.48 10.77
N PHE A 7 3.89 16.75 10.94
CA PHE A 7 4.27 16.06 12.17
C PHE A 7 5.67 16.48 12.65
N PRO A 8 5.80 17.69 13.22
CA PRO A 8 7.09 18.22 13.63
C PRO A 8 7.71 17.34 14.73
N ASN A 9 9.01 17.06 14.59
CA ASN A 9 9.83 16.26 15.51
C ASN A 9 9.44 14.77 15.65
N LEU A 10 8.53 14.28 14.79
CA LEU A 10 8.12 12.88 14.81
C LEU A 10 9.30 11.96 14.43
N LEU A 11 9.93 12.23 13.29
CA LEU A 11 10.97 11.38 12.71
C LEU A 11 12.29 11.42 13.50
N PRO A 12 13.06 10.32 13.52
CA PRO A 12 14.45 10.32 13.98
C PRO A 12 15.38 11.02 12.99
N ASP A 13 16.36 11.81 13.46
CA ASP A 13 17.26 12.61 12.60
C ASP A 13 18.05 11.83 11.54
N LYS A 14 18.26 10.52 11.76
CA LYS A 14 19.05 9.64 10.89
C LYS A 14 18.20 8.58 10.19
N GLU A 15 16.89 8.75 10.18
CA GLU A 15 16.05 7.89 9.38
C GLU A 15 16.42 8.00 7.90
N LYS A 16 16.33 6.88 7.19
CA LYS A 16 16.52 6.88 5.74
C LYS A 16 15.76 5.75 5.08
N ILE A 17 15.48 5.98 3.80
CA ILE A 17 14.90 4.99 2.90
C ILE A 17 15.88 4.75 1.75
N GLU A 18 16.06 3.48 1.42
CA GLU A 18 16.70 3.00 0.20
C GLU A 18 15.60 2.44 -0.72
N LEU A 19 15.66 2.73 -2.02
CA LEU A 19 14.69 2.25 -3.00
C LEU A 19 15.37 1.23 -3.91
N ASP A 20 14.85 0.02 -3.95
CA ASP A 20 15.35 -1.06 -4.81
C ASP A 20 14.26 -1.46 -5.82
N GLU A 21 14.59 -1.43 -7.10
CA GLU A 21 13.75 -2.05 -8.12
C GLU A 21 13.90 -3.57 -8.06
N VAL A 22 12.77 -4.27 -8.03
CA VAL A 22 12.72 -5.73 -7.99
C VAL A 22 11.75 -6.26 -9.04
N GLU A 23 11.87 -7.55 -9.37
CA GLU A 23 10.96 -8.23 -10.28
C GLU A 23 10.43 -9.52 -9.65
N ASN A 24 9.35 -10.04 -10.22
CA ASN A 24 8.75 -11.34 -9.93
C ASN A 24 8.28 -11.55 -8.48
N GLN A 25 8.12 -10.48 -7.71
CA GLN A 25 7.55 -10.52 -6.37
C GLN A 25 6.01 -10.52 -6.39
N SER A 26 5.38 -10.91 -5.28
CA SER A 26 3.92 -10.95 -5.14
C SER A 26 3.30 -9.63 -4.67
N TRP A 27 4.11 -8.67 -4.25
CA TRP A 27 3.71 -7.33 -3.81
C TRP A 27 4.06 -6.26 -4.87
N LEU A 28 3.30 -5.16 -4.88
CA LEU A 28 3.54 -4.01 -5.76
C LEU A 28 4.72 -3.16 -5.25
N MET A 29 4.66 -2.79 -3.98
CA MET A 29 5.72 -2.17 -3.23
C MET A 29 5.77 -2.82 -1.84
N TYR A 30 6.92 -2.77 -1.17
CA TYR A 30 7.05 -3.31 0.18
C TYR A 30 8.17 -2.66 0.98
N CYS A 31 7.87 -2.26 2.21
CA CYS A 31 8.83 -1.68 3.14
C CYS A 31 9.51 -2.75 4.02
N TRP A 32 10.75 -3.07 3.69
CA TRP A 32 11.66 -3.84 4.55
C TRP A 32 12.35 -2.96 5.56
N TYR A 33 11.87 -2.95 6.79
CA TYR A 33 12.56 -2.29 7.89
C TYR A 33 13.83 -3.04 8.27
N LYS A 34 14.98 -2.37 8.24
CA LYS A 34 16.31 -2.95 8.52
C LYS A 34 16.80 -2.65 9.94
N GLY A 35 16.01 -1.93 10.74
CA GLY A 35 16.45 -1.37 12.01
C GLY A 35 17.34 -0.15 11.83
N ASN A 36 17.75 0.46 12.93
CA ASN A 36 18.56 1.69 12.95
C ASN A 36 17.91 2.79 12.09
N TYR A 37 16.58 2.90 12.17
CA TYR A 37 15.80 3.89 11.42
C TYR A 37 15.93 3.79 9.89
N THR A 38 16.41 2.65 9.38
CA THR A 38 16.60 2.45 7.93
C THR A 38 15.53 1.50 7.38
N SER A 39 14.99 1.81 6.22
CA SER A 39 14.16 0.89 5.45
C SER A 39 14.64 0.76 4.02
N ARG A 40 14.42 -0.41 3.44
CA ARG A 40 14.46 -0.60 1.99
C ARG A 40 13.03 -0.72 1.49
N ILE A 41 12.65 0.09 0.52
CA ILE A 41 11.40 -0.06 -0.21
C ILE A 41 11.69 -0.79 -1.51
N ASP A 42 11.05 -1.94 -1.68
CA ASP A 42 11.06 -2.67 -2.93
C ASP A 42 9.99 -2.05 -3.85
N LEU A 43 10.33 -1.74 -5.10
CA LEU A 43 9.40 -1.35 -6.16
C LEU A 43 9.37 -2.47 -7.22
N ASN A 44 8.25 -3.17 -7.34
CA ASN A 44 8.14 -4.30 -8.23
C ASN A 44 7.74 -3.89 -9.66
N SER A 45 8.69 -3.79 -10.58
CA SER A 45 8.45 -3.34 -11.96
C SER A 45 7.79 -4.40 -12.86
N SER A 46 7.70 -5.66 -12.40
CA SER A 46 7.04 -6.74 -13.13
C SER A 46 5.51 -6.77 -12.99
N LEU A 47 4.96 -5.97 -12.08
CA LEU A 47 3.52 -5.85 -11.85
C LEU A 47 2.94 -4.59 -12.49
N TYR A 48 1.63 -4.62 -12.72
CA TYR A 48 0.93 -3.50 -13.32
C TYR A 48 0.70 -2.37 -12.28
N HIS A 49 1.26 -1.20 -12.56
CA HIS A 49 1.12 0.01 -11.73
C HIS A 49 0.16 1.02 -12.38
N PHE A 50 -0.76 1.51 -11.58
CA PHE A 50 -1.51 2.71 -11.94
C PHE A 50 -0.71 3.94 -11.52
N TRP A 51 -0.33 4.79 -12.47
CA TRP A 51 0.43 6.00 -12.15
C TRP A 51 -0.32 6.93 -11.17
N THR A 52 -1.65 6.97 -11.25
CA THR A 52 -2.50 7.75 -10.32
C THR A 52 -2.45 7.24 -8.87
N HIS A 53 -1.96 6.02 -8.65
CA HIS A 53 -1.89 5.38 -7.34
C HIS A 53 -0.46 5.32 -6.78
N LEU A 54 0.53 5.84 -7.53
CA LEU A 54 1.92 5.80 -7.09
C LEU A 54 2.16 6.65 -5.83
N LEU A 55 1.46 7.79 -5.70
CA LEU A 55 1.57 8.61 -4.49
C LEU A 55 1.01 7.88 -3.27
N PHE A 56 -0.15 7.23 -3.41
CA PHE A 56 -0.71 6.37 -2.37
C PHE A 56 0.29 5.31 -1.93
N ASN A 57 0.82 4.51 -2.87
CA ASN A 57 1.77 3.43 -2.54
C ASN A 57 3.05 3.98 -1.90
N ALA A 58 3.56 5.11 -2.39
CA ALA A 58 4.73 5.77 -1.81
C ALA A 58 4.44 6.23 -0.37
N CYS A 59 3.29 6.85 -0.11
CA CYS A 59 2.91 7.25 1.25
C CYS A 59 2.71 6.04 2.18
N HIS A 60 2.07 4.99 1.68
CA HIS A 60 1.79 3.74 2.40
C HIS A 60 3.09 3.08 2.88
N GLU A 61 4.09 2.96 2.00
CA GLU A 61 5.35 2.28 2.33
C GLU A 61 6.37 3.20 3.04
N ALA A 62 6.37 4.50 2.71
CA ALA A 62 7.35 5.47 3.19
C ALA A 62 6.76 6.42 4.25
N TYR A 63 6.38 7.62 3.82
CA TYR A 63 6.01 8.73 4.68
C TYR A 63 4.56 9.17 4.43
N PRO A 64 3.71 9.27 5.48
CA PRO A 64 3.93 8.92 6.89
C PRO A 64 3.62 7.44 7.21
N GLY A 65 3.67 6.53 6.23
CA GLY A 65 3.27 5.13 6.39
C GLY A 65 4.30 4.23 7.09
N HIS A 66 4.49 3.03 6.54
CA HIS A 66 5.21 1.92 7.15
C HIS A 66 6.62 2.21 7.64
N HIS A 67 7.43 2.94 6.86
CA HIS A 67 8.76 3.35 7.30
C HIS A 67 8.65 4.26 8.54
N THR A 68 7.79 5.28 8.46
CA THR A 68 7.58 6.25 9.54
C THR A 68 7.12 5.57 10.83
N GLU A 69 6.12 4.68 10.74
CA GLU A 69 5.62 3.90 11.87
C GLU A 69 6.77 3.15 12.57
N ARG A 70 7.56 2.40 11.81
CA ARG A 70 8.61 1.55 12.37
C ARG A 70 9.77 2.36 12.92
N ALA A 71 10.16 3.44 12.26
CA ALA A 71 11.16 4.39 12.76
C ALA A 71 10.75 5.05 14.08
N VAL A 72 9.48 5.45 14.20
CA VAL A 72 8.92 6.06 15.41
C VAL A 72 8.79 5.02 16.53
N LYS A 73 8.34 3.80 16.25
CA LYS A 73 8.28 2.69 17.23
C LYS A 73 9.68 2.35 17.75
N GLU A 74 10.68 2.27 16.88
CA GLU A 74 12.07 2.03 17.29
C GLU A 74 12.56 3.14 18.25
N LYS A 75 12.33 4.42 17.91
CA LYS A 75 12.75 5.57 18.72
C LYS A 75 12.05 5.61 20.08
N LEU A 76 10.72 5.52 20.09
CA LEU A 76 9.91 5.80 21.27
C LEU A 76 9.71 4.58 22.17
N LEU A 77 9.55 3.39 21.60
CA LEU A 77 9.21 2.19 22.36
C LEU A 77 10.45 1.35 22.63
N TYR A 78 11.21 1.00 21.59
CA TYR A 78 12.38 0.15 21.77
C TYR A 78 13.50 0.88 22.51
N HIS A 79 14.05 1.96 21.94
CA HIS A 79 15.14 2.71 22.59
C HIS A 79 14.64 3.56 23.77
N GLY A 80 13.48 4.19 23.62
CA GLY A 80 12.95 5.11 24.63
C GLY A 80 12.40 4.44 25.90
N LYS A 81 11.80 3.25 25.78
CA LYS A 81 11.16 2.53 26.91
C LYS A 81 11.76 1.15 27.19
N GLY A 82 12.66 0.65 26.36
CA GLY A 82 13.22 -0.70 26.48
C GLY A 82 12.25 -1.81 26.06
N TYR A 83 11.20 -1.49 25.31
CA TYR A 83 10.18 -2.46 24.88
C TYR A 83 10.69 -3.22 23.66
N PHE A 84 11.50 -4.24 23.92
CA PHE A 84 12.14 -5.07 22.89
C PHE A 84 11.13 -5.70 21.94
N GLU A 85 9.95 -6.09 22.43
CA GLU A 85 8.88 -6.66 21.62
C GLU A 85 8.43 -5.72 20.48
N SER A 86 8.56 -4.40 20.66
CA SER A 86 8.21 -3.42 19.61
C SER A 86 9.22 -3.37 18.46
N SER A 87 10.32 -4.12 18.55
CA SER A 87 11.28 -4.31 17.45
C SER A 87 10.90 -5.48 16.53
N ILE A 88 9.86 -6.25 16.87
CA ILE A 88 9.42 -7.43 16.13
C ILE A 88 8.04 -7.14 15.54
N LEU A 89 7.90 -7.30 14.23
CA LEU A 89 6.62 -7.21 13.54
C LEU A 89 6.00 -8.60 13.39
N LEU A 90 4.80 -8.81 13.92
CA LEU A 90 4.07 -10.06 13.77
C LEU A 90 2.96 -9.94 12.72
N ILE A 91 3.14 -10.58 11.56
CA ILE A 91 2.21 -10.51 10.41
C ILE A 91 0.81 -11.01 10.76
N TYR A 92 0.69 -12.10 11.54
CA TYR A 92 -0.61 -12.64 11.98
C TYR A 92 -0.96 -12.14 13.37
N SER A 93 -1.12 -10.83 13.51
CA SER A 93 -1.46 -10.23 14.78
C SER A 93 -2.33 -8.98 14.61
N PRO A 94 -3.01 -8.53 15.67
CA PRO A 94 -3.70 -7.23 15.67
C PRO A 94 -2.79 -6.05 15.34
N GLU A 95 -1.47 -6.18 15.50
CA GLU A 95 -0.51 -5.15 15.12
C GLU A 95 -0.61 -4.82 13.63
N MET A 96 -0.81 -5.81 12.76
CA MET A 96 -0.91 -5.55 11.32
C MET A 96 -2.16 -4.75 10.96
N VAL A 97 -3.26 -4.89 11.69
CA VAL A 97 -4.45 -4.03 11.45
C VAL A 97 -4.10 -2.56 11.70
N ILE A 98 -3.28 -2.28 12.71
CA ILE A 98 -2.81 -0.92 13.01
C ILE A 98 -1.81 -0.46 11.94
N SER A 99 -0.82 -1.30 11.61
CA SER A 99 0.23 -0.97 10.64
C SER A 99 -0.35 -0.70 9.25
N GLU A 100 -1.25 -1.56 8.77
CA GLU A 100 -1.96 -1.35 7.51
C GLU A 100 -2.91 -0.17 7.57
N GLY A 101 -3.61 0.06 8.69
CA GLY A 101 -4.44 1.25 8.86
C GLY A 101 -3.63 2.55 8.72
N ILE A 102 -2.40 2.58 9.27
CA ILE A 102 -1.47 3.70 9.11
C ILE A 102 -1.06 3.85 7.64
N GLY A 103 -0.70 2.75 6.96
CA GLY A 103 -0.32 2.78 5.55
C GLY A 103 -1.45 3.24 4.64
N GLU A 104 -2.65 2.67 4.81
CA GLU A 104 -3.84 2.97 3.98
C GLU A 104 -4.31 4.42 4.16
N THR A 105 -4.15 5.01 5.34
CA THR A 105 -4.52 6.42 5.59
C THR A 105 -3.39 7.43 5.36
N ALA A 106 -2.18 6.97 5.01
CA ALA A 106 -1.00 7.81 4.96
C ALA A 106 -1.13 8.96 3.96
N GLU A 107 -1.69 8.71 2.77
CA GLU A 107 -1.88 9.75 1.76
C GLU A 107 -2.96 10.76 2.17
N SER A 108 -4.11 10.29 2.67
CA SER A 108 -5.27 11.12 2.97
C SER A 108 -5.03 12.07 4.16
N VAL A 109 -4.13 11.70 5.07
CA VAL A 109 -3.66 12.57 6.15
C VAL A 109 -2.75 13.69 5.63
N MET A 110 -2.02 13.45 4.55
CA MET A 110 -1.06 14.40 4.01
C MET A 110 -1.66 15.31 2.95
N PHE A 111 -2.54 14.80 2.08
CA PHE A 111 -3.01 15.47 0.88
C PHE A 111 -4.52 15.39 0.76
N ASN A 112 -5.14 16.48 0.29
CA ASN A 112 -6.51 16.38 -0.22
C ASN A 112 -6.50 15.73 -1.63
N PRO A 113 -7.59 15.07 -2.07
CA PRO A 113 -7.60 14.32 -3.34
C PRO A 113 -7.20 15.13 -4.57
N SER A 114 -7.63 16.40 -4.65
CA SER A 114 -7.28 17.28 -5.77
C SER A 114 -5.79 17.59 -5.83
N GLU A 115 -5.16 17.76 -4.68
CA GLU A 115 -3.72 18.03 -4.59
C GLU A 115 -2.89 16.80 -4.99
N SER A 116 -3.25 15.62 -4.49
CA SER A 116 -2.61 14.35 -4.87
C SER A 116 -2.57 14.16 -6.38
N ILE A 117 -3.72 14.28 -7.03
CA ILE A 117 -3.81 14.08 -8.48
C ILE A 117 -3.06 15.16 -9.24
N ARG A 118 -3.12 16.43 -8.82
CA ARG A 118 -2.32 17.49 -9.46
C ARG A 118 -0.83 17.22 -9.39
N LEU A 119 -0.33 16.77 -8.23
CA LEU A 119 1.07 16.43 -8.05
C LEU A 119 1.48 15.28 -9.00
N LEU A 120 0.66 14.24 -9.08
CA LEU A 120 0.90 13.12 -9.97
C LEU A 120 0.84 13.53 -11.46
N VAL A 121 -0.10 14.41 -11.82
CA VAL A 121 -0.18 14.97 -13.18
C VAL A 121 1.10 15.73 -13.54
N GLU A 122 1.59 16.57 -12.63
CA GLU A 122 2.76 17.41 -12.85
C GLU A 122 4.07 16.61 -12.89
N LYS A 123 4.22 15.61 -12.02
CA LYS A 123 5.51 14.95 -11.78
C LYS A 123 5.66 13.59 -12.42
N ILE A 124 4.55 12.88 -12.66
CA ILE A 124 4.57 11.45 -12.98
C ILE A 124 3.84 11.15 -14.29
N HIS A 125 2.85 11.96 -14.69
CA HIS A 125 1.99 11.63 -15.82
C HIS A 125 2.79 11.36 -17.11
N PRO A 126 2.65 10.17 -17.70
CA PRO A 126 3.54 9.74 -18.78
C PRO A 126 3.35 10.52 -20.09
N ILE A 127 2.16 11.09 -20.34
CA ILE A 127 1.85 11.85 -21.57
C ILE A 127 0.88 13.02 -21.27
N PRO A 128 1.34 14.26 -21.04
CA PRO A 128 0.52 15.36 -20.48
C PRO A 128 -0.60 15.93 -21.39
N ASN A 129 -0.92 15.29 -22.52
CA ASN A 129 -1.91 15.75 -23.49
C ASN A 129 -3.14 14.82 -23.56
N ASN A 130 -3.75 14.52 -22.40
CA ASN A 130 -4.94 13.67 -22.35
C ASN A 130 -6.22 14.49 -22.17
N GLU A 131 -7.28 14.05 -22.86
CA GLU A 131 -8.65 14.57 -22.80
C GLU A 131 -9.35 14.37 -21.44
N VAL A 132 -8.68 13.73 -20.47
CA VAL A 132 -9.26 13.36 -19.18
C VAL A 132 -9.15 14.53 -18.21
N SER A 133 -10.28 14.95 -17.68
CA SER A 133 -10.37 16.05 -16.71
C SER A 133 -9.79 15.68 -15.35
N LEU A 134 -9.38 16.68 -14.57
CA LEU A 134 -8.94 16.48 -13.18
C LEU A 134 -10.02 15.80 -12.32
N GLU A 135 -11.29 16.14 -12.55
CA GLU A 135 -12.44 15.55 -11.85
C GLU A 135 -12.57 14.05 -12.14
N GLU A 136 -12.42 13.64 -13.39
CA GLU A 136 -12.43 12.23 -13.78
C GLU A 136 -11.25 11.46 -13.17
N LEU A 137 -10.05 12.05 -13.14
CA LEU A 137 -8.89 11.42 -12.52
C LEU A 137 -9.06 11.23 -11.01
N ILE A 138 -9.64 12.21 -10.32
CA ILE A 138 -10.00 12.10 -8.90
C ILE A 138 -11.01 10.96 -8.71
N GLY A 139 -12.11 10.95 -9.49
CA GLY A 139 -13.13 9.90 -9.41
C GLY A 139 -12.58 8.50 -9.66
N GLN A 140 -11.70 8.34 -10.65
CA GLN A 140 -11.01 7.07 -10.91
C GLN A 140 -10.14 6.63 -9.75
N ASN A 141 -9.42 7.55 -9.11
CA ASN A 141 -8.53 7.22 -7.99
C ASN A 141 -9.32 6.82 -6.73
N GLU A 142 -10.42 7.52 -6.43
CA GLU A 142 -11.31 7.16 -5.32
C GLU A 142 -11.90 5.75 -5.49
N ILE A 143 -12.36 5.42 -6.70
CA ILE A 143 -12.85 4.06 -7.01
C ILE A 143 -11.76 3.00 -6.80
N ARG A 144 -10.50 3.33 -7.12
CA ARG A 144 -9.36 2.42 -6.99
C ARG A 144 -8.98 2.14 -5.54
N ARG A 145 -9.10 3.11 -4.63
CA ARG A 145 -8.92 2.85 -3.19
C ARG A 145 -9.88 1.77 -2.69
N GLY A 146 -11.09 1.72 -3.24
CA GLY A 146 -12.05 0.63 -3.00
C GLY A 146 -11.59 -0.77 -3.46
N TYR A 147 -10.54 -0.92 -4.26
CA TYR A 147 -10.09 -2.22 -4.79
C TYR A 147 -9.51 -3.14 -3.72
N ARG A 148 -9.08 -2.62 -2.56
CA ARG A 148 -8.69 -3.50 -1.44
C ARG A 148 -9.83 -4.41 -1.02
N ARG A 149 -11.08 -3.91 -1.06
CA ARG A 149 -12.30 -4.72 -0.81
C ARG A 149 -12.52 -5.78 -1.88
N PHE A 150 -12.10 -5.52 -3.12
CA PHE A 150 -12.17 -6.49 -4.19
C PHE A 150 -11.25 -7.69 -3.91
N GLU A 151 -10.03 -7.48 -3.41
CA GLU A 151 -9.13 -8.56 -3.01
C GLU A 151 -9.68 -9.38 -1.84
N SER A 152 -10.26 -8.72 -0.83
CA SER A 152 -10.93 -9.38 0.28
C SER A 152 -12.10 -10.26 -0.20
N ASN A 153 -12.89 -9.79 -1.17
CA ASN A 153 -13.97 -10.57 -1.76
C ASN A 153 -13.44 -11.80 -2.51
N LEU A 154 -12.35 -11.68 -3.27
CA LEU A 154 -11.75 -12.83 -3.96
C LEU A 154 -11.24 -13.87 -2.96
N ALA A 155 -10.58 -13.44 -1.89
CA ALA A 155 -10.14 -14.34 -0.83
C ALA A 155 -11.34 -15.01 -0.13
N TYR A 156 -12.39 -14.25 0.19
CA TYR A 156 -13.61 -14.79 0.79
C TYR A 156 -14.25 -15.86 -0.09
N HIS A 157 -14.50 -15.55 -1.37
CA HIS A 157 -15.10 -16.52 -2.29
C HIS A 157 -14.23 -17.77 -2.50
N LYS A 158 -12.90 -17.63 -2.46
CA LYS A 158 -11.99 -18.78 -2.61
C LYS A 158 -12.03 -19.71 -1.40
N TYR A 159 -11.98 -19.17 -0.19
CA TYR A 159 -11.78 -19.97 1.04
C TYR A 159 -13.04 -20.24 1.84
N VAL A 160 -14.09 -19.43 1.68
CA VAL A 160 -15.36 -19.58 2.40
C VAL A 160 -16.42 -20.19 1.48
N ASP A 161 -16.62 -19.62 0.30
CA ASP A 161 -17.60 -20.17 -0.66
C ASP A 161 -17.03 -21.31 -1.51
N GLU A 162 -15.74 -21.60 -1.37
CA GLU A 162 -15.02 -22.67 -2.09
C GLU A 162 -15.18 -22.57 -3.63
N TRP A 163 -15.20 -21.36 -4.17
CA TRP A 163 -15.28 -21.17 -5.62
C TRP A 163 -14.01 -21.68 -6.31
N ASP A 164 -14.19 -22.36 -7.44
CA ASP A 164 -13.06 -22.74 -8.28
C ASP A 164 -12.41 -21.52 -8.96
N ASP A 165 -11.17 -21.70 -9.42
CA ASP A 165 -10.40 -20.62 -10.06
C ASP A 165 -11.11 -20.08 -11.32
N LYS A 166 -11.89 -20.90 -12.02
CA LYS A 166 -12.64 -20.48 -13.21
C LYS A 166 -13.72 -19.46 -12.85
N LYS A 167 -14.51 -19.74 -11.80
CA LYS A 167 -15.57 -18.87 -11.32
C LYS A 167 -15.00 -17.60 -10.71
N LEU A 168 -13.93 -17.70 -9.94
CA LEU A 168 -13.21 -16.54 -9.40
C LEU A 168 -12.71 -15.60 -10.51
N ARG A 169 -12.10 -16.16 -11.56
CA ARG A 169 -11.64 -15.39 -12.74
C ARG A 169 -12.80 -14.71 -13.46
N ALA A 170 -13.91 -15.41 -13.65
CA ALA A 170 -15.10 -14.83 -14.27
C ALA A 170 -15.66 -13.65 -13.45
N TYR A 171 -15.72 -13.80 -12.13
CA TYR A 171 -16.12 -12.74 -11.20
C TYR A 171 -15.16 -11.55 -11.24
N ALA A 172 -13.84 -11.79 -11.19
CA ALA A 172 -12.85 -10.72 -11.29
C ALA A 172 -12.99 -9.91 -12.60
N LYS A 173 -13.18 -10.62 -13.72
CA LYS A 173 -13.31 -10.00 -15.05
C LYS A 173 -14.64 -9.26 -15.25
N SER A 174 -15.69 -9.57 -14.50
CA SER A 174 -17.00 -8.91 -14.70
C SER A 174 -16.99 -7.42 -14.37
N PHE A 175 -16.07 -6.98 -13.49
CA PHE A 175 -15.93 -5.56 -13.12
C PHE A 175 -15.25 -4.73 -14.19
N LYS A 176 -14.44 -5.33 -15.07
CA LYS A 176 -13.69 -4.63 -16.14
C LYS A 176 -12.83 -3.44 -15.65
N VAL A 177 -12.34 -3.56 -14.42
CA VAL A 177 -11.57 -2.50 -13.72
C VAL A 177 -10.06 -2.73 -13.72
N LEU A 178 -9.63 -3.98 -13.87
CA LEU A 178 -8.23 -4.40 -13.86
C LEU A 178 -7.88 -5.12 -15.16
N PRO A 179 -6.68 -4.92 -15.73
CA PRO A 179 -6.19 -5.74 -16.82
C PRO A 179 -5.92 -7.18 -16.34
N ASP A 180 -5.92 -8.12 -17.27
CA ASP A 180 -5.73 -9.55 -16.96
C ASP A 180 -4.45 -9.80 -16.14
N ILE A 181 -3.33 -9.13 -16.46
CA ILE A 181 -2.07 -9.26 -15.72
C ILE A 181 -2.21 -8.88 -14.22
N ALA A 182 -2.99 -7.84 -13.91
CA ALA A 182 -3.23 -7.42 -12.54
C ALA A 182 -4.13 -8.43 -11.82
N ILE A 183 -5.14 -8.95 -12.50
CA ILE A 183 -6.03 -9.99 -11.98
C ILE A 183 -5.21 -11.26 -11.64
N GLU A 184 -4.32 -11.69 -12.54
CA GLU A 184 -3.44 -12.85 -12.29
C GLU A 184 -2.54 -12.66 -11.08
N ALA A 185 -1.96 -11.46 -10.92
CA ALA A 185 -1.12 -11.15 -9.77
C ALA A 185 -1.91 -11.27 -8.46
N LYS A 186 -3.16 -10.78 -8.41
CA LYS A 186 -4.03 -10.94 -7.25
C LYS A 186 -4.38 -12.40 -6.99
N PHE A 187 -4.64 -13.20 -8.03
CA PHE A 187 -4.88 -14.63 -7.87
C PHE A 187 -3.68 -15.38 -7.31
N LYS A 188 -2.47 -15.06 -7.78
CA LYS A 188 -1.24 -15.63 -7.24
C LYS A 188 -1.10 -15.31 -5.76
N PHE A 189 -1.36 -14.05 -5.37
CA PHE A 189 -1.30 -13.61 -3.98
C PHE A 189 -2.28 -14.38 -3.06
N ILE A 190 -3.57 -14.41 -3.41
CA ILE A 190 -4.59 -15.05 -2.57
C ILE A 190 -4.56 -16.58 -2.64
N SER A 191 -3.84 -17.19 -3.59
CA SER A 191 -3.72 -18.65 -3.65
C SER A 191 -2.78 -19.21 -2.59
N ASP A 192 -1.98 -18.35 -1.97
CA ASP A 192 -1.22 -18.70 -0.77
C ASP A 192 -2.11 -18.60 0.47
N LYS A 193 -2.17 -19.70 1.24
CA LYS A 193 -2.98 -19.80 2.47
C LYS A 193 -2.53 -18.85 3.57
N LEU A 194 -1.28 -18.40 3.52
CA LEU A 194 -0.72 -17.44 4.45
C LEU A 194 -1.08 -16.00 4.05
N TRP A 195 -1.08 -15.67 2.75
CA TRP A 195 -1.41 -14.32 2.30
C TRP A 195 -2.91 -14.06 2.18
N ALA A 196 -3.72 -15.09 2.00
CA ALA A 196 -5.16 -14.92 1.85
C ALA A 196 -5.90 -14.31 3.04
N PRO A 197 -5.58 -14.63 4.31
CA PRO A 197 -6.19 -13.92 5.45
C PRO A 197 -5.66 -12.49 5.61
N TYR A 198 -4.42 -12.25 5.17
CA TYR A 198 -3.76 -10.95 5.31
C TYR A 198 -4.45 -9.85 4.50
N VAL A 199 -5.09 -10.14 3.37
CA VAL A 199 -5.85 -9.11 2.63
C VAL A 199 -7.00 -8.48 3.42
N MET A 200 -7.37 -9.06 4.56
CA MET A 200 -8.40 -8.51 5.45
C MET A 200 -7.88 -7.39 6.36
N THR A 201 -6.55 -7.21 6.50
CA THR A 201 -5.98 -6.17 7.38
C THR A 201 -6.00 -4.78 6.75
N TYR A 202 -6.16 -4.67 5.44
CA TYR A 202 -6.22 -3.40 4.69
C TYR A 202 -7.52 -2.60 4.86
N GLN A 203 -8.49 -3.04 5.67
CA GLN A 203 -9.83 -2.44 5.77
C GLN A 203 -9.88 -1.14 6.60
N GLY A 204 -8.80 -0.36 6.64
CA GLY A 204 -8.64 0.83 7.47
C GLY A 204 -9.44 2.06 7.03
N GLU A 205 -9.86 2.13 5.77
CA GLU A 205 -10.63 3.27 5.23
C GLU A 205 -12.12 2.93 5.02
N ARG A 206 -13.00 3.82 5.49
CA ARG A 206 -14.47 3.75 5.36
C ARG A 206 -14.95 4.23 4.00
#